data_AF-A0A8C6S520-F1
#
_entry.id   AF-A0A8C6S520-F1
#
_cell.length_a   1.000
_cell.length_b   1.000
_cell.length_c   1.000
_cell.angle_alpha   90.00
_cell.angle_beta   90.00
_cell.angle_gamma   90.00
#
_symmetry.space_group_name_H-M   'P 1'
#
loop_
_entity.id
_entity.type
_entity.pdbx_description
1 polymer ?
#
loop_
_entity_poly.entity_id
_entity_poly.type
_entity_poly.pdbx_seq_one_letter_code
_entity_poly.pdbx_strand_id
1 'polypeptide(L)'
;MVALITGSLLPESSVILTSRPSTEAPKRLFQRCCVVLGFEEEQVKEYTYKFYKNTQVADKVYDYILNNDSLFVLSFIPLYCYIICTAMAEFFSSQNQDSHDARSLELNPPRTVSEVYFCYLFTAVKHHALKGTTDRNTAKAQVLSLAKQQLTNLGKLAYENLLKKKIMFDRNDLEKYGVLPADVQSTFLCQILQLLKEETVEMYSFFHLTVQEHLAAMYCATNLSTQDDVLQALDLWCFGKPPSSSAPPLRNTELHMDKLEGLQMFTRFFMGMLRARLAGHLEGLVDCPVEEADGLPVVLGAWFRDQFKERRLQNLEALNLLHCLMEFHMEDTTSVAAPEIKRLNLFKMKLSVVDCAAMHYVLQFSPHKLSYCKSFTGRCFFLKVVTTKLFRSLCDNVLLVCSMCGNNLGPEGVLELWNALEHNATVEELYLDITGITERGTENIVNCLSKNTLLDLGKAELEKMRSVEAGGKRLMVHKMISG
;
A
#
# COMPACT_ATOMS: atom_id res chain seq x y z
N MET A 1 -30.73 -15.47 7.44
CA MET A 1 -29.31 -15.81 7.69
C MET A 1 -29.09 -16.43 9.06
N VAL A 2 -29.48 -15.78 10.16
CA VAL A 2 -29.34 -16.34 11.52
C VAL A 2 -29.95 -17.74 11.65
N ALA A 3 -31.18 -17.96 11.19
CA ALA A 3 -31.85 -19.26 11.23
C ALA A 3 -31.10 -20.39 10.48
N LEU A 4 -30.38 -20.06 9.40
CA LEU A 4 -29.53 -21.03 8.68
C LEU A 4 -28.25 -21.31 9.47
N ILE A 5 -27.61 -20.26 10.00
CA ILE A 5 -26.38 -20.39 10.80
C ILE A 5 -26.64 -21.18 12.10
N THR A 6 -27.81 -20.99 12.74
CA THR A 6 -28.19 -21.70 13.97
C THR A 6 -28.81 -23.08 13.69
N GLY A 7 -28.97 -23.47 12.43
CA GLY A 7 -29.57 -24.76 12.04
C GLY A 7 -31.07 -24.88 12.31
N SER A 8 -31.79 -23.80 12.65
CA SER A 8 -33.25 -23.83 12.80
C SER A 8 -33.96 -23.90 11.44
N LEU A 9 -33.26 -23.56 10.37
CA LEU A 9 -33.66 -23.74 8.98
C LEU A 9 -32.57 -24.56 8.27
N LEU A 10 -32.96 -25.64 7.58
CA LEU A 10 -32.04 -26.58 6.90
C LEU A 10 -30.94 -27.15 7.82
N PRO A 11 -31.30 -27.92 8.87
CA PRO A 11 -30.37 -28.35 9.94
C PRO A 11 -29.18 -29.19 9.45
N GLU A 12 -29.38 -29.98 8.38
CA GLU A 12 -28.33 -30.84 7.81
C GLU A 12 -27.45 -30.13 6.77
N SER A 13 -27.68 -28.83 6.53
CA SER A 13 -26.90 -28.06 5.57
C SER A 13 -25.59 -27.56 6.16
N SER A 14 -24.54 -27.55 5.34
CA SER A 14 -23.26 -26.93 5.70
C SER A 14 -23.28 -25.45 5.30
N VAL A 15 -22.91 -24.57 6.23
CA VAL A 15 -22.84 -23.12 5.99
C VAL A 15 -21.38 -22.66 6.01
N ILE A 16 -20.91 -22.08 4.90
CA ILE A 16 -19.61 -21.42 4.81
C ILE A 16 -19.85 -19.91 4.77
N LEU A 17 -19.32 -19.19 5.76
CA LEU A 17 -19.38 -17.73 5.81
C LEU A 17 -17.99 -17.14 5.56
N THR A 18 -17.85 -16.34 4.50
CA THR A 18 -16.67 -15.52 4.26
C THR A 18 -16.91 -14.11 4.79
N SER A 19 -15.96 -13.56 5.54
CA SER A 19 -16.07 -12.22 6.11
C SER A 19 -14.70 -11.55 6.22
N ARG A 20 -14.66 -10.21 6.21
CA ARG A 20 -13.43 -9.47 6.51
C ARG A 20 -13.08 -9.63 7.99
N PRO A 21 -11.80 -9.65 8.38
CA PRO A 21 -11.41 -9.78 9.78
C PRO A 21 -11.97 -8.70 10.70
N SER A 22 -12.25 -7.51 10.16
CA SER A 22 -12.82 -6.35 10.87
C SER A 22 -14.33 -6.40 11.07
N THR A 23 -15.04 -7.32 10.40
CA THR A 23 -16.48 -7.48 10.56
C THR A 23 -16.77 -8.38 11.77
N GLU A 24 -17.71 -7.98 12.62
CA GLU A 24 -18.18 -8.78 13.75
C GLU A 24 -18.99 -9.99 13.28
N ALA A 25 -18.31 -11.02 12.78
CA ALA A 25 -18.92 -12.32 12.51
C ALA A 25 -19.15 -13.08 13.82
N PRO A 26 -20.26 -13.82 13.98
CA PRO A 26 -20.57 -14.55 15.20
C PRO A 26 -19.74 -15.84 15.29
N LYS A 27 -18.43 -15.70 15.53
CA LYS A 27 -17.42 -16.79 15.52
C LYS A 27 -17.80 -17.97 16.42
N ARG A 28 -18.55 -17.72 17.50
CA ARG A 28 -19.03 -18.73 18.45
C ARG A 28 -20.04 -19.72 17.86
N LEU A 29 -20.70 -19.36 16.75
CA LEU A 29 -21.70 -20.19 16.08
C LEU A 29 -21.09 -21.16 15.05
N PHE A 30 -19.78 -21.08 14.80
CA PHE A 30 -19.11 -21.89 13.77
C PHE A 30 -18.16 -22.90 14.40
N GLN A 31 -18.16 -24.14 13.88
CA GLN A 31 -17.29 -25.22 14.37
C GLN A 31 -15.82 -24.99 13.98
N ARG A 32 -15.57 -24.27 12.88
CA ARG A 32 -14.24 -23.96 12.37
C ARG A 32 -14.15 -22.50 11.95
N CYS A 33 -13.04 -21.86 12.26
CA CYS A 33 -12.68 -20.54 11.76
C CYS A 33 -11.30 -20.63 11.11
N CYS A 34 -11.24 -20.34 9.82
CA CYS A 34 -10.00 -20.31 9.05
C CYS A 34 -9.71 -18.87 8.61
N VAL A 35 -8.43 -18.55 8.45
CA VAL A 35 -7.99 -17.27 7.89
C VAL A 35 -7.26 -17.55 6.59
N VAL A 36 -7.69 -16.91 5.50
CA VAL A 36 -6.99 -16.97 4.22
C VAL A 36 -5.82 -15.99 4.28
N LEU A 37 -4.59 -16.50 4.22
CA LEU A 37 -3.36 -15.71 4.39
C LEU A 37 -2.83 -15.11 3.08
N GLY A 38 -3.29 -15.60 1.92
CA GLY A 38 -2.79 -15.22 0.61
C GLY A 38 -1.92 -16.32 0.00
N PHE A 39 -1.05 -15.93 -0.92
CA PHE A 39 -0.05 -16.78 -1.55
C PHE A 39 1.21 -16.92 -0.71
N GLU A 40 1.85 -18.07 -0.85
CA GLU A 40 3.26 -18.29 -0.52
C GLU A 40 4.16 -17.91 -1.70
N GLU A 41 5.47 -17.80 -1.48
CA GLU A 41 6.42 -17.39 -2.53
C GLU A 41 6.39 -18.33 -3.73
N GLU A 42 6.35 -19.65 -3.48
CA GLU A 42 6.22 -20.66 -4.53
C GLU A 42 4.90 -20.51 -5.29
N GLN A 43 3.82 -20.10 -4.61
CA GLN A 43 2.51 -19.89 -5.23
C GLN A 43 2.45 -18.59 -6.04
N VAL A 44 3.18 -17.54 -5.64
CA VAL A 44 3.36 -16.33 -6.47
C VAL A 44 4.06 -16.73 -7.77
N LYS A 45 5.16 -17.48 -7.66
CA LYS A 45 5.88 -18.00 -8.84
C LYS A 45 4.94 -18.81 -9.72
N GLU A 46 4.27 -19.84 -9.16
CA GLU A 46 3.34 -20.69 -9.90
C GLU A 46 2.23 -19.86 -10.59
N TYR A 47 1.68 -18.87 -9.89
CA TYR A 47 0.66 -17.98 -10.44
C TYR A 47 1.20 -17.18 -11.63
N THR A 48 2.40 -16.58 -11.53
CA THR A 48 3.01 -15.83 -12.64
C THR A 48 3.20 -16.70 -13.88
N TYR A 49 3.66 -17.95 -13.73
CA TYR A 49 3.81 -18.87 -14.85
C TYR A 49 2.47 -19.34 -15.43
N LYS A 50 1.44 -19.52 -14.60
CA LYS A 50 0.09 -19.82 -15.09
C LYS A 50 -0.55 -18.64 -15.81
N PHE A 51 -0.23 -17.41 -15.37
CA PHE A 51 -0.75 -16.18 -15.97
C PHE A 51 -0.15 -15.96 -17.36
N TYR A 52 1.18 -15.98 -17.47
CA TYR A 52 1.88 -15.83 -18.74
C TYR A 52 2.15 -17.21 -19.35
N LYS A 53 1.35 -17.58 -20.35
CA LYS A 53 1.55 -18.83 -21.12
C LYS A 53 2.97 -18.96 -21.72
N ASN A 54 3.69 -17.84 -21.89
CA ASN A 54 5.09 -17.80 -22.32
C ASN A 54 6.02 -17.77 -21.09
N THR A 55 6.81 -18.84 -20.92
CA THR A 55 7.75 -19.00 -19.80
C THR A 55 8.81 -17.91 -19.73
N GLN A 56 9.33 -17.41 -20.86
CA GLN A 56 10.35 -16.34 -20.85
C GLN A 56 9.79 -15.01 -20.33
N VAL A 57 8.52 -14.73 -20.62
CA VAL A 57 7.84 -13.54 -20.08
C VAL A 57 7.56 -13.73 -18.60
N ALA A 58 7.09 -14.92 -18.21
CA ALA A 58 6.87 -15.28 -16.81
C ALA A 58 8.14 -15.13 -15.97
N ASP A 59 9.28 -15.63 -16.47
CA ASP A 59 10.59 -15.53 -15.81
C ASP A 59 10.96 -14.06 -15.56
N LYS A 60 10.94 -13.22 -16.60
CA LYS A 60 11.31 -11.80 -16.47
C LYS A 60 10.39 -11.04 -15.52
N VAL A 61 9.09 -11.31 -15.55
CA VAL A 61 8.12 -10.66 -14.65
C VAL A 61 8.32 -11.11 -13.22
N TYR A 62 8.51 -12.42 -13.00
CA TYR A 62 8.77 -12.96 -11.66
C TYR A 62 10.08 -12.42 -11.08
N ASP A 63 11.15 -12.39 -11.88
CA ASP A 63 12.43 -11.80 -11.48
C ASP A 63 12.28 -10.32 -11.13
N TYR A 64 11.47 -9.56 -11.88
CA TYR A 64 11.18 -8.16 -11.55
C TYR A 64 10.42 -8.03 -10.23
N ILE A 65 9.41 -8.86 -10.00
CA ILE A 65 8.67 -8.90 -8.73
C ILE A 65 9.62 -9.22 -7.57
N LEU A 66 10.47 -10.24 -7.72
CA LEU A 66 11.42 -10.69 -6.70
C LEU A 66 12.46 -9.61 -6.34
N ASN A 67 12.91 -8.84 -7.33
CA ASN A 67 13.91 -7.79 -7.13
C ASN A 67 13.32 -6.45 -6.65
N ASN A 68 12.00 -6.31 -6.57
CA ASN A 68 11.32 -5.13 -6.06
C ASN A 68 10.57 -5.46 -4.76
N ASP A 69 11.17 -5.14 -3.61
CA ASP A 69 10.66 -5.50 -2.28
C ASP A 69 9.20 -5.09 -2.05
N SER A 70 8.79 -3.91 -2.56
CA SER A 70 7.42 -3.42 -2.43
C SER A 70 6.44 -4.28 -3.23
N LEU A 71 6.78 -4.62 -4.48
CA LEU A 71 5.94 -5.46 -5.32
C LEU A 71 5.93 -6.91 -4.86
N PHE A 72 7.08 -7.43 -4.44
CA PHE A 72 7.21 -8.77 -3.89
C PHE A 72 6.23 -8.99 -2.75
N VAL A 73 6.17 -8.07 -1.78
CA VAL A 73 5.27 -8.23 -0.64
C VAL A 73 3.80 -8.07 -1.03
N LEU A 74 3.49 -7.14 -1.93
CA LEU A 74 2.13 -7.00 -2.43
C LEU A 74 1.68 -8.24 -3.20
N SER A 75 2.59 -8.92 -3.92
CA SER A 75 2.28 -10.09 -4.74
C SER A 75 1.76 -11.29 -3.93
N PHE A 76 2.01 -11.36 -2.63
CA PHE A 76 1.43 -12.39 -1.76
C PHE A 76 -0.09 -12.26 -1.61
N ILE A 77 -0.65 -11.08 -1.88
CA ILE A 77 -2.11 -10.91 -1.91
C ILE A 77 -2.57 -11.25 -3.34
N PRO A 78 -3.42 -12.29 -3.54
CA PRO A 78 -3.74 -12.79 -4.88
C PRO A 78 -4.26 -11.73 -5.86
N LEU A 79 -5.06 -10.79 -5.37
CA LEU A 79 -5.55 -9.68 -6.18
C LEU A 79 -4.43 -8.76 -6.66
N TYR A 80 -3.50 -8.39 -5.78
CA TYR A 80 -2.35 -7.57 -6.18
C TYR A 80 -1.45 -8.34 -7.13
N CYS A 81 -1.26 -9.66 -6.94
CA CYS A 81 -0.54 -10.51 -7.89
C CYS A 81 -1.16 -10.44 -9.30
N TYR A 82 -2.49 -10.54 -9.39
CA TYR A 82 -3.22 -10.36 -10.65
C TYR A 82 -3.01 -8.98 -11.27
N ILE A 83 -3.14 -7.91 -10.46
CA ILE A 83 -2.96 -6.53 -10.93
C ILE A 83 -1.53 -6.30 -11.43
N ILE A 84 -0.52 -6.76 -10.69
CA ILE A 84 0.90 -6.66 -11.06
C ILE A 84 1.16 -7.42 -12.37
N CYS A 85 0.71 -8.68 -12.49
CA CYS A 85 0.89 -9.43 -13.73
C CYS A 85 0.17 -8.75 -14.91
N THR A 86 -1.02 -8.21 -14.70
CA THR A 86 -1.71 -7.49 -15.77
C THR A 86 -0.95 -6.20 -16.14
N ALA A 87 -0.48 -5.43 -15.16
CA ALA A 87 0.29 -4.20 -15.36
C ALA A 87 1.63 -4.43 -16.07
N MET A 88 2.31 -5.55 -15.78
CA MET A 88 3.62 -5.89 -16.35
C MET A 88 3.54 -6.46 -17.77
N ALA A 89 2.35 -6.84 -18.25
CA ALA A 89 2.18 -7.51 -19.53
C ALA A 89 2.73 -6.69 -20.70
N GLU A 90 2.53 -5.37 -20.72
CA GLU A 90 3.02 -4.47 -21.78
C GLU A 90 4.56 -4.37 -21.82
N PHE A 91 5.21 -4.48 -20.66
CA PHE A 91 6.66 -4.27 -20.51
C PHE A 91 7.47 -5.49 -20.97
N PHE A 92 6.99 -6.69 -20.66
CA PHE A 92 7.78 -7.91 -20.84
C PHE A 92 7.34 -8.78 -22.02
N SER A 93 6.13 -8.57 -22.57
CA SER A 93 5.65 -9.34 -23.74
C SER A 93 6.32 -8.94 -25.06
N SER A 94 7.22 -7.94 -25.04
CA SER A 94 7.71 -7.22 -26.22
C SER A 94 9.16 -7.47 -26.62
N GLN A 95 9.98 -8.12 -25.79
CA GLN A 95 11.43 -8.26 -26.02
C GLN A 95 11.86 -9.39 -26.98
N ASN A 96 10.97 -9.89 -27.85
CA ASN A 96 11.28 -10.95 -28.82
C ASN A 96 11.48 -10.44 -30.26
N GLN A 97 12.09 -9.27 -30.47
CA GLN A 97 12.57 -8.87 -31.80
C GLN A 97 13.95 -8.19 -31.73
N ASP A 98 14.89 -8.75 -32.49
CA ASP A 98 16.26 -8.32 -32.74
C ASP A 98 16.35 -6.95 -33.45
N SER A 99 16.01 -5.86 -32.78
CA SER A 99 16.35 -4.53 -33.30
C SER A 99 16.83 -3.57 -32.20
N HIS A 100 17.95 -2.93 -32.53
CA HIS A 100 18.58 -1.80 -31.87
C HIS A 100 17.70 -0.53 -31.82
N ASP A 101 16.37 -0.66 -31.76
CA ASP A 101 15.46 0.47 -31.55
C ASP A 101 15.09 0.57 -30.08
N ALA A 102 15.97 1.27 -29.34
CA ALA A 102 15.80 1.72 -27.97
C ALA A 102 14.67 2.75 -27.80
N ARG A 103 13.50 2.54 -28.41
CA ARG A 103 12.31 3.40 -28.31
C ARG A 103 11.08 2.74 -27.67
N SER A 104 11.18 1.48 -27.24
CA SER A 104 10.13 0.84 -26.41
C SER A 104 10.38 0.95 -24.90
N LEU A 105 11.38 1.73 -24.50
CA LEU A 105 11.85 1.91 -23.11
C LEU A 105 11.56 3.32 -22.58
N GLU A 106 10.47 3.96 -23.03
CA GLU A 106 9.99 5.22 -22.42
C GLU A 106 9.39 5.02 -21.02
N LEU A 107 9.20 3.78 -20.55
CA LEU A 107 8.67 3.49 -19.24
C LEU A 107 9.63 2.58 -18.47
N ASN A 108 10.24 3.15 -17.43
CA ASN A 108 10.78 2.33 -16.35
C ASN A 108 9.63 1.51 -15.76
N PRO A 109 9.85 0.24 -15.39
CA PRO A 109 8.81 -0.55 -14.76
C PRO A 109 8.39 0.09 -13.42
N PRO A 110 7.10 -0.06 -13.02
CA PRO A 110 6.52 0.72 -11.94
C PRO A 110 7.20 0.40 -10.60
N ARG A 111 7.44 1.44 -9.80
CA ARG A 111 8.11 1.43 -8.50
C ARG A 111 7.12 1.63 -7.35
N THR A 112 6.05 2.40 -7.57
CA THR A 112 5.03 2.69 -6.56
C THR A 112 3.74 1.92 -6.80
N VAL A 113 2.87 1.84 -5.78
CA VAL A 113 1.59 1.15 -5.93
C VAL A 113 0.69 1.89 -6.92
N SER A 114 0.74 3.22 -6.93
CA SER A 114 -0.03 4.03 -7.88
C SER A 114 0.38 3.81 -9.32
N GLU A 115 1.69 3.67 -9.60
CA GLU A 115 2.19 3.38 -10.94
C GLU A 115 1.74 2.00 -11.43
N VAL A 116 1.74 0.99 -10.55
CA VAL A 116 1.22 -0.35 -10.87
C VAL A 116 -0.26 -0.28 -11.25
N TYR A 117 -1.08 0.42 -10.46
CA TYR A 117 -2.52 0.55 -10.75
C TYR A 117 -2.78 1.35 -12.02
N PHE A 118 -1.97 2.38 -12.30
CA PHE A 118 -2.07 3.12 -13.55
C PHE A 118 -1.71 2.24 -14.76
N CYS A 119 -0.64 1.45 -14.66
CA CYS A 119 -0.25 0.50 -15.71
C CYS A 119 -1.33 -0.57 -15.92
N TYR A 120 -1.93 -1.07 -14.83
CA TYR A 120 -3.08 -1.98 -14.88
C TYR A 120 -4.24 -1.34 -15.65
N LEU A 121 -4.65 -0.13 -15.26
CA LEU A 121 -5.75 0.59 -15.87
C LEU A 121 -5.50 0.86 -17.36
N PHE A 122 -4.30 1.32 -17.71
CA PHE A 122 -3.92 1.56 -19.09
C PHE A 122 -4.00 0.28 -19.93
N THR A 123 -3.47 -0.83 -19.42
CA THR A 123 -3.48 -2.15 -20.09
C THR A 123 -4.92 -2.65 -20.27
N ALA A 124 -5.73 -2.55 -19.21
CA ALA A 124 -7.15 -2.85 -19.21
C ALA A 124 -7.90 -2.07 -20.31
N VAL A 125 -7.72 -0.74 -20.36
CA VAL A 125 -8.37 0.11 -21.35
C VAL A 125 -7.92 -0.22 -22.77
N LYS A 126 -6.60 -0.32 -22.99
CA LYS A 126 -6.03 -0.56 -24.32
C LYS A 126 -6.49 -1.90 -24.91
N HIS A 127 -6.43 -2.97 -24.13
CA HIS A 127 -6.60 -4.34 -24.65
C HIS A 127 -7.98 -4.95 -24.45
N HIS A 128 -8.75 -4.47 -23.46
CA HIS A 128 -10.10 -4.94 -23.23
C HIS A 128 -11.12 -3.95 -23.76
N ALA A 129 -11.05 -2.68 -23.33
CA ALA A 129 -12.08 -1.71 -23.66
C ALA A 129 -12.00 -1.18 -25.10
N LEU A 130 -10.79 -0.93 -25.61
CA LEU A 130 -10.54 -0.40 -26.95
C LEU A 130 -10.00 -1.45 -27.92
N LYS A 131 -10.33 -2.73 -27.66
CA LYS A 131 -9.86 -3.85 -28.45
C LYS A 131 -10.27 -3.70 -29.91
N GLY A 132 -9.29 -3.65 -30.81
CA GLY A 132 -9.52 -3.50 -32.25
C GLY A 132 -9.57 -2.04 -32.75
N THR A 133 -9.66 -1.07 -31.84
CA THR A 133 -9.54 0.38 -32.16
C THR A 133 -8.12 0.88 -31.98
N THR A 134 -7.38 0.25 -31.06
CA THR A 134 -5.98 0.57 -30.78
C THR A 134 -5.08 -0.61 -31.12
N ASP A 135 -3.89 -0.31 -31.61
CA ASP A 135 -2.84 -1.29 -31.87
C ASP A 135 -1.69 -1.11 -30.86
N ARG A 136 -0.64 -1.92 -31.02
CA ARG A 136 0.53 -1.88 -30.14
C ARG A 136 1.26 -0.53 -30.20
N ASN A 137 1.26 0.14 -31.35
CA ASN A 137 2.02 1.36 -31.62
C ASN A 137 1.23 2.64 -31.32
N THR A 138 -0.04 2.51 -30.96
CA THR A 138 -0.90 3.63 -30.59
C THR A 138 -0.32 4.30 -29.34
N ALA A 139 -0.04 5.60 -29.46
CA ALA A 139 0.57 6.38 -28.39
C ALA A 139 -0.32 6.40 -27.13
N LYS A 140 0.31 6.38 -25.95
CA LYS A 140 -0.40 6.37 -24.65
C LYS A 140 -1.46 7.48 -24.57
N ALA A 141 -1.08 8.71 -24.91
CA ALA A 141 -1.98 9.86 -24.86
C ALA A 141 -3.21 9.70 -25.78
N GLN A 142 -3.05 9.04 -26.92
CA GLN A 142 -4.14 8.77 -27.86
C GLN A 142 -5.11 7.72 -27.30
N VAL A 143 -4.59 6.62 -26.72
CA VAL A 143 -5.43 5.61 -26.04
C VAL A 143 -6.25 6.25 -24.92
N LEU A 144 -5.60 7.07 -24.09
CA LEU A 144 -6.25 7.77 -23.00
C LEU A 144 -7.30 8.78 -23.49
N SER A 145 -7.00 9.52 -24.57
CA SER A 145 -7.94 10.45 -25.19
C SER A 145 -9.21 9.75 -25.70
N LEU A 146 -9.08 8.59 -26.34
CA LEU A 146 -10.22 7.78 -26.80
C LEU A 146 -11.10 7.32 -25.65
N ALA A 147 -10.51 6.94 -24.51
CA ALA A 147 -11.24 6.47 -23.34
C ALA A 147 -11.63 7.60 -22.35
N LYS A 148 -11.26 8.85 -22.64
CA LYS A 148 -11.37 9.98 -21.69
C LYS A 148 -12.75 10.12 -21.09
N GLN A 149 -13.78 10.19 -21.91
CA GLN A 149 -15.15 10.41 -21.44
C GLN A 149 -15.60 9.26 -20.51
N GLN A 150 -15.32 8.02 -20.88
CA GLN A 150 -15.70 6.85 -20.10
C GLN A 150 -14.93 6.78 -18.77
N LEU A 151 -13.63 7.05 -18.79
CA LEU A 151 -12.79 7.08 -17.58
C LEU A 151 -13.18 8.22 -16.65
N THR A 152 -13.49 9.40 -17.17
CA THR A 152 -13.98 10.54 -16.38
C THR A 152 -15.31 10.22 -15.70
N ASN A 153 -16.26 9.63 -16.43
CA ASN A 153 -17.57 9.24 -15.88
C ASN A 153 -17.42 8.15 -14.80
N LEU A 154 -16.61 7.12 -15.07
CA LEU A 154 -16.36 6.03 -14.13
C LEU A 154 -15.61 6.51 -12.88
N GLY A 155 -14.61 7.37 -13.05
CA GLY A 155 -13.87 7.96 -11.94
C GLY A 155 -14.72 8.90 -11.09
N LYS A 156 -15.63 9.67 -11.71
CA LYS A 156 -16.63 10.47 -10.99
C LYS A 156 -17.58 9.60 -10.17
N LEU A 157 -18.10 8.52 -10.76
CA LEU A 157 -18.91 7.53 -10.06
C LEU A 157 -18.14 6.95 -8.87
N ALA A 158 -16.88 6.56 -9.08
CA ALA A 158 -16.02 6.00 -8.05
C ALA A 158 -15.83 6.96 -6.87
N TYR A 159 -15.47 8.22 -7.17
CA TYR A 159 -15.19 9.26 -6.17
C TYR A 159 -16.42 9.64 -5.34
N GLU A 160 -17.53 10.02 -5.98
CA GLU A 160 -18.71 10.46 -5.23
C GLU A 160 -19.29 9.34 -4.36
N ASN A 161 -19.20 8.09 -4.80
CA ASN A 161 -19.70 6.96 -4.03
C ASN A 161 -18.71 6.47 -2.96
N LEU A 162 -17.41 6.65 -3.17
CA LEU A 162 -16.38 6.42 -2.14
C LEU A 162 -16.67 7.30 -0.92
N LEU A 163 -16.90 8.59 -1.15
CA LEU A 163 -17.22 9.55 -0.09
C LEU A 163 -18.58 9.29 0.58
N LYS A 164 -19.53 8.68 -0.13
CA LYS A 164 -20.82 8.23 0.42
C LYS A 164 -20.75 6.86 1.12
N LYS A 165 -19.59 6.18 1.08
CA LYS A 165 -19.41 4.78 1.51
C LYS A 165 -20.41 3.81 0.81
N LYS A 166 -20.81 4.13 -0.43
CA LYS A 166 -21.69 3.29 -1.27
C LYS A 166 -20.81 2.41 -2.16
N ILE A 167 -20.93 1.09 -1.99
CA ILE A 167 -20.11 0.09 -2.69
C ILE A 167 -20.86 -0.70 -3.78
N MET A 168 -22.19 -0.59 -3.79
CA MET A 168 -23.08 -1.28 -4.72
C MET A 168 -23.95 -0.25 -5.45
N PHE A 169 -24.12 -0.43 -6.75
CA PHE A 169 -24.81 0.49 -7.66
C PHE A 169 -25.86 -0.27 -8.45
N ASP A 170 -27.05 0.29 -8.61
CA ASP A 170 -28.02 -0.24 -9.56
C ASP A 170 -27.79 0.35 -10.96
N ARG A 171 -28.59 -0.05 -11.95
CA ARG A 171 -28.50 0.46 -13.32
C ARG A 171 -28.77 1.97 -13.40
N ASN A 172 -29.72 2.49 -12.61
CA ASN A 172 -30.06 3.91 -12.61
C ASN A 172 -28.91 4.76 -12.06
N ASP A 173 -28.18 4.25 -11.06
CA ASP A 173 -26.97 4.86 -10.56
C ASP A 173 -25.93 5.00 -11.68
N LEU A 174 -25.67 3.93 -12.44
CA LEU A 174 -24.71 3.97 -13.55
C LEU A 174 -25.11 4.98 -14.63
N GLU A 175 -26.37 4.98 -15.04
CA GLU A 175 -26.93 5.89 -16.04
C GLU A 175 -26.82 7.36 -15.60
N LYS A 176 -27.03 7.64 -14.31
CA LYS A 176 -26.88 9.00 -13.75
C LYS A 176 -25.46 9.55 -13.91
N TYR A 177 -24.45 8.70 -13.88
CA TYR A 177 -23.05 9.10 -14.11
C TYR A 177 -22.65 9.02 -15.59
N GLY A 178 -23.57 8.65 -16.49
CA GLY A 178 -23.27 8.43 -17.90
C GLY A 178 -22.36 7.23 -18.14
N VAL A 179 -22.41 6.23 -17.25
CA VAL A 179 -21.72 4.96 -17.39
C VAL A 179 -22.70 3.98 -18.04
N LEU A 180 -22.49 3.66 -19.32
CA LEU A 180 -23.30 2.69 -20.04
C LEU A 180 -22.71 1.27 -19.89
N PRO A 181 -23.54 0.20 -19.92
CA PRO A 181 -23.12 -1.21 -19.77
C PRO A 181 -22.12 -1.83 -20.77
N ALA A 182 -21.20 -1.09 -21.39
CA ALA A 182 -20.26 -1.60 -22.39
C ALA A 182 -18.78 -1.59 -21.94
N ASP A 183 -17.97 -2.44 -22.59
CA ASP A 183 -16.51 -2.71 -22.61
C ASP A 183 -15.59 -2.17 -21.48
N VAL A 184 -15.66 -0.88 -21.13
CA VAL A 184 -14.94 -0.33 -19.96
C VAL A 184 -15.53 -0.86 -18.65
N GLN A 185 -16.86 -1.00 -18.57
CA GLN A 185 -17.55 -1.43 -17.36
C GLN A 185 -17.18 -2.87 -16.98
N SER A 186 -17.14 -3.81 -17.92
CA SER A 186 -16.82 -5.22 -17.66
C SER A 186 -15.39 -5.43 -17.16
N THR A 187 -14.52 -4.43 -17.36
CA THR A 187 -13.12 -4.48 -16.96
C THR A 187 -12.90 -4.04 -15.51
N PHE A 188 -13.77 -3.17 -14.98
CA PHE A 188 -13.62 -2.59 -13.63
C PHE A 188 -14.76 -2.93 -12.66
N LEU A 189 -15.95 -3.26 -13.18
CA LEU A 189 -17.15 -3.57 -12.39
C LEU A 189 -17.51 -5.06 -12.52
N CYS A 190 -17.89 -5.66 -11.40
CA CYS A 190 -18.56 -6.95 -11.32
C CYS A 190 -20.08 -6.75 -11.33
N GLN A 191 -20.78 -7.49 -12.18
CA GLN A 191 -22.24 -7.62 -12.13
C GLN A 191 -22.63 -8.64 -11.06
N ILE A 192 -23.58 -8.28 -10.21
CA ILE A 192 -24.12 -9.08 -9.11
C ILE A 192 -25.63 -9.14 -9.28
N LEU A 193 -26.17 -10.35 -9.42
CA LEU A 193 -27.62 -10.57 -9.45
C LEU A 193 -28.12 -10.72 -8.02
N GLN A 194 -28.94 -9.78 -7.56
CA GLN A 194 -29.54 -9.82 -6.22
C GLN A 194 -31.03 -10.11 -6.31
N LEU A 195 -31.49 -11.16 -5.62
CA LEU A 195 -32.93 -11.43 -5.48
C LEU A 195 -33.50 -10.49 -4.39
N LEU A 196 -34.37 -9.57 -4.78
CA LEU A 196 -35.06 -8.66 -3.88
C LEU A 196 -36.56 -8.84 -4.07
N LYS A 197 -37.22 -9.43 -3.06
CA LYS A 197 -38.70 -9.60 -3.02
C LYS A 197 -39.30 -10.13 -4.33
N GLU A 198 -38.77 -11.26 -4.82
CA GLU A 198 -39.21 -11.95 -6.04
C GLU A 198 -38.79 -11.30 -7.38
N GLU A 199 -38.14 -10.13 -7.36
CA GLU A 199 -37.52 -9.53 -8.55
C GLU A 199 -36.00 -9.71 -8.54
N THR A 200 -35.43 -10.07 -9.70
CA THR A 200 -33.98 -10.09 -9.91
C THR A 200 -33.51 -8.68 -10.24
N VAL A 201 -32.85 -8.03 -9.27
CA VAL A 201 -32.27 -6.70 -9.46
C VAL A 201 -30.80 -6.84 -9.85
N GLU A 202 -30.42 -6.18 -10.94
CA GLU A 202 -29.01 -6.08 -11.36
C GLU A 202 -28.29 -5.04 -10.52
N MET A 203 -27.28 -5.48 -9.78
CA MET A 203 -26.38 -4.62 -9.03
C MET A 203 -24.97 -4.71 -9.58
N TYR A 204 -24.18 -3.67 -9.35
CA TYR A 204 -22.80 -3.54 -9.82
C TYR A 204 -21.91 -3.09 -8.67
N SER A 205 -20.67 -3.57 -8.64
CA SER A 205 -19.64 -3.09 -7.71
C SER A 205 -18.29 -3.11 -8.39
N PHE A 206 -17.36 -2.28 -7.93
CA PHE A 206 -15.96 -2.46 -8.33
C PHE A 206 -15.48 -3.81 -7.81
N PHE A 207 -14.73 -4.56 -8.62
CA PHE A 207 -14.24 -5.88 -8.21
C PHE A 207 -13.34 -5.81 -6.97
N HIS A 208 -12.77 -4.63 -6.69
CA HIS A 208 -12.13 -4.33 -5.42
C HIS A 208 -12.18 -2.85 -5.05
N LEU A 209 -12.18 -2.56 -3.74
CA LEU A 209 -12.24 -1.18 -3.22
C LEU A 209 -11.04 -0.34 -3.69
N THR A 210 -9.84 -0.90 -3.73
CA THR A 210 -8.64 -0.14 -4.18
C THR A 210 -8.73 0.29 -5.65
N VAL A 211 -9.50 -0.42 -6.47
CA VAL A 211 -9.76 -0.03 -7.87
C VAL A 211 -10.68 1.18 -7.92
N GLN A 212 -11.73 1.17 -7.07
CA GLN A 212 -12.59 2.33 -6.87
C GLN A 212 -11.78 3.53 -6.37
N GLU A 213 -10.94 3.36 -5.36
CA GLU A 213 -10.09 4.42 -4.80
C GLU A 213 -9.10 4.96 -5.84
N HIS A 214 -8.51 4.10 -6.66
CA HIS A 214 -7.59 4.52 -7.73
C HIS A 214 -8.30 5.31 -8.84
N LEU A 215 -9.46 4.85 -9.30
CA LEU A 215 -10.28 5.57 -10.29
C LEU A 215 -10.78 6.92 -9.76
N ALA A 216 -11.16 6.96 -8.48
CA ALA A 216 -11.52 8.19 -7.79
C ALA A 216 -10.34 9.17 -7.74
N ALA A 217 -9.15 8.67 -7.35
CA ALA A 217 -7.93 9.48 -7.28
C ALA A 217 -7.53 10.05 -8.64
N MET A 218 -7.66 9.26 -9.71
CA MET A 218 -7.44 9.72 -11.08
C MET A 218 -8.40 10.85 -11.44
N TYR A 219 -9.71 10.67 -11.20
CA TYR A 219 -10.72 11.70 -11.47
C TYR A 219 -10.36 13.01 -10.76
N CYS A 220 -9.99 12.95 -9.49
CA CYS A 220 -9.53 14.11 -8.74
C CYS A 220 -8.27 14.74 -9.36
N ALA A 221 -7.24 13.94 -9.63
CA ALA A 221 -5.98 14.41 -10.18
C ALA A 221 -6.12 15.03 -11.57
N THR A 222 -7.13 14.68 -12.36
CA THR A 222 -7.38 15.28 -13.68
C THR A 222 -8.33 16.48 -13.66
N ASN A 223 -9.11 16.67 -12.59
CA ASN A 223 -10.16 17.70 -12.49
C ASN A 223 -9.86 18.82 -11.47
N LEU A 224 -8.71 18.79 -10.79
CA LEU A 224 -8.19 19.92 -10.01
C LEU A 224 -7.23 20.74 -10.88
N SER A 225 -7.45 22.04 -11.01
CA SER A 225 -6.73 22.85 -12.01
C SER A 225 -5.65 23.74 -11.43
N THR A 226 -5.75 24.09 -10.14
CA THR A 226 -4.80 25.00 -9.48
C THR A 226 -4.05 24.29 -8.36
N GLN A 227 -2.88 24.84 -7.96
CA GLN A 227 -2.17 24.36 -6.78
C GLN A 227 -3.02 24.49 -5.51
N ASP A 228 -3.78 25.58 -5.38
CA ASP A 228 -4.66 25.83 -4.24
C ASP A 228 -5.78 24.77 -4.14
N ASP A 229 -6.39 24.38 -5.27
CA ASP A 229 -7.36 23.28 -5.31
C ASP A 229 -6.75 21.97 -4.78
N VAL A 230 -5.50 21.66 -5.15
CA VAL A 230 -4.79 20.46 -4.70
C VAL A 230 -4.55 20.50 -3.19
N LEU A 231 -4.11 21.64 -2.65
CA LEU A 231 -3.90 21.80 -1.22
C LEU A 231 -5.20 21.69 -0.42
N GLN A 232 -6.26 22.35 -0.87
CA GLN A 232 -7.59 22.26 -0.25
C GLN A 232 -8.13 20.83 -0.27
N ALA A 233 -7.89 20.10 -1.36
CA ALA A 233 -8.28 18.70 -1.47
C ALA A 233 -7.54 17.80 -0.47
N LEU A 234 -6.23 17.98 -0.31
CA LEU A 234 -5.46 17.25 0.71
C LEU A 234 -5.92 17.58 2.13
N ASP A 235 -6.20 18.86 2.40
CA ASP A 235 -6.73 19.32 3.68
C ASP A 235 -8.10 18.70 4.00
N LEU A 236 -8.96 18.55 3.00
CA LEU A 236 -10.23 17.84 3.11
C LEU A 236 -10.02 16.34 3.35
N TRP A 237 -9.24 15.64 2.52
CA TRP A 237 -9.21 14.17 2.57
C TRP A 237 -8.32 13.62 3.67
N CYS A 238 -7.27 14.34 4.08
CA CYS A 238 -6.40 13.91 5.18
C CYS A 238 -6.93 14.36 6.55
N PHE A 239 -7.59 15.51 6.63
CA PHE A 239 -7.93 16.15 7.90
C PHE A 239 -9.38 16.63 8.02
N GLY A 240 -10.21 16.43 6.98
CA GLY A 240 -11.61 16.82 6.97
C GLY A 240 -11.86 18.33 7.04
N LYS A 241 -10.91 19.15 6.59
CA LYS A 241 -11.15 20.59 6.50
C LYS A 241 -12.02 20.91 5.27
N PRO A 242 -13.11 21.68 5.44
CA PRO A 242 -13.97 22.02 4.32
C PRO A 242 -13.24 22.92 3.30
N PRO A 243 -13.33 22.63 2.00
CA PRO A 243 -12.76 23.49 0.96
C PRO A 243 -13.63 24.74 0.76
N SER A 244 -13.01 25.82 0.30
CA SER A 244 -13.67 27.03 -0.24
C SER A 244 -13.75 27.01 -1.76
N SER A 245 -12.94 26.17 -2.43
CA SER A 245 -12.93 26.03 -3.88
C SER A 245 -14.23 25.45 -4.44
N SER A 246 -14.58 25.91 -5.65
CA SER A 246 -15.71 25.41 -6.42
C SER A 246 -15.32 24.34 -7.45
N ALA A 247 -14.06 23.88 -7.43
CA ALA A 247 -13.57 22.83 -8.31
C ALA A 247 -14.48 21.59 -8.27
N PRO A 248 -14.69 20.88 -9.39
CA PRO A 248 -15.66 19.79 -9.46
C PRO A 248 -15.52 18.72 -8.36
N PRO A 249 -14.29 18.26 -8.00
CA PRO A 249 -14.13 17.30 -6.90
C PRO A 249 -14.43 17.87 -5.50
N LEU A 250 -14.46 19.20 -5.34
CA LEU A 250 -14.62 19.89 -4.05
C LEU A 250 -16.02 20.49 -3.84
N ARG A 251 -16.82 20.65 -4.90
CA ARG A 251 -18.07 21.42 -4.92
C ARG A 251 -19.21 20.89 -4.03
N ASN A 252 -19.24 19.61 -3.68
CA ASN A 252 -20.40 18.94 -3.05
C ASN A 252 -20.02 18.07 -1.84
N THR A 253 -19.32 18.64 -0.86
CA THR A 253 -18.93 17.88 0.34
C THR A 253 -19.92 18.09 1.47
N GLU A 254 -21.16 17.61 1.33
CA GLU A 254 -22.05 17.29 2.46
C GLU A 254 -21.50 16.04 3.19
N LEU A 255 -20.26 16.13 3.65
CA LEU A 255 -19.53 15.02 4.24
C LEU A 255 -19.49 15.20 5.74
N HIS A 256 -20.06 14.23 6.43
CA HIS A 256 -19.79 14.04 7.85
C HIS A 256 -18.35 13.51 8.00
N MET A 257 -17.65 13.97 9.04
CA MET A 257 -16.24 13.64 9.29
C MET A 257 -15.98 12.14 9.40
N ASP A 258 -16.96 11.37 9.90
CA ASP A 258 -16.94 9.91 9.98
C ASP A 258 -16.90 9.20 8.61
N LYS A 259 -17.27 9.89 7.52
CA LYS A 259 -17.18 9.37 6.15
C LYS A 259 -15.79 9.50 5.52
N LEU A 260 -14.94 10.38 6.07
CA LEU A 260 -13.56 10.58 5.60
C LEU A 260 -12.57 9.61 6.27
N GLU A 261 -12.98 8.93 7.34
CA GLU A 261 -12.23 7.80 7.89
C GLU A 261 -12.14 6.66 6.87
N GLY A 262 -10.90 6.30 6.49
CA GLY A 262 -10.61 5.18 5.59
C GLY A 262 -10.06 5.58 4.21
N LEU A 263 -9.80 6.86 3.95
CA LEU A 263 -9.30 7.35 2.65
C LEU A 263 -7.77 7.26 2.48
N GLN A 264 -7.09 6.43 3.26
CA GLN A 264 -5.62 6.33 3.21
C GLN A 264 -5.14 5.86 1.83
N MET A 265 -5.74 4.80 1.28
CA MET A 265 -5.34 4.31 -0.04
C MET A 265 -5.72 5.29 -1.15
N PHE A 266 -6.90 5.91 -1.07
CA PHE A 266 -7.28 6.98 -2.00
C PHE A 266 -6.29 8.16 -2.01
N THR A 267 -5.89 8.69 -0.85
CA THR A 267 -4.95 9.83 -0.78
C THR A 267 -3.55 9.47 -1.29
N ARG A 268 -3.09 8.24 -1.03
CA ARG A 268 -1.86 7.67 -1.61
C ARG A 268 -1.93 7.62 -3.13
N PHE A 269 -3.02 7.08 -3.68
CA PHE A 269 -3.24 7.06 -5.12
C PHE A 269 -3.32 8.46 -5.72
N PHE A 270 -3.95 9.40 -5.03
CA PHE A 270 -4.05 10.78 -5.48
C PHE A 270 -2.66 11.41 -5.65
N MET A 271 -1.76 11.23 -4.68
CA MET A 271 -0.39 11.70 -4.79
C MET A 271 0.36 11.04 -5.96
N GLY A 272 0.25 9.73 -6.12
CA GLY A 272 0.84 9.06 -7.28
C GLY A 272 0.26 9.52 -8.63
N MET A 273 -1.02 9.86 -8.68
CA MET A 273 -1.64 10.41 -9.90
C MET A 273 -1.20 11.85 -10.19
N LEU A 274 -0.96 12.67 -9.16
CA LEU A 274 -0.31 13.98 -9.35
C LEU A 274 1.09 13.81 -9.93
N ARG A 275 1.89 12.87 -9.42
CA ARG A 275 3.20 12.55 -10.00
C ARG A 275 3.09 12.11 -11.45
N ALA A 276 2.15 11.22 -11.77
CA ALA A 276 1.89 10.79 -13.15
C ALA A 276 1.46 11.95 -14.04
N ARG A 277 0.66 12.89 -13.53
CA ARG A 277 0.26 14.11 -14.25
C ARG A 277 1.46 15.01 -14.56
N LEU A 278 2.31 15.28 -13.57
CA LEU A 278 3.53 16.09 -13.72
C LEU A 278 4.52 15.45 -14.70
N ALA A 279 4.58 14.11 -14.76
CA ALA A 279 5.40 13.37 -15.70
C ALA A 279 4.77 13.23 -17.11
N GLY A 280 3.64 13.89 -17.39
CA GLY A 280 2.94 13.81 -18.69
C GLY A 280 2.24 12.48 -18.96
N HIS A 281 2.19 11.55 -18.00
CA HIS A 281 1.59 10.23 -18.21
C HIS A 281 0.07 10.25 -18.32
N LEU A 282 -0.59 11.32 -17.84
CA LEU A 282 -2.03 11.52 -17.96
C LEU A 282 -2.43 12.39 -19.15
N GLU A 283 -1.51 12.66 -20.08
CA GLU A 283 -1.83 13.32 -21.35
C GLU A 283 -2.97 12.58 -22.06
N GLY A 284 -3.92 13.33 -22.60
CA GLY A 284 -5.16 12.78 -23.17
C GLY A 284 -6.32 12.67 -22.18
N LEU A 285 -6.09 12.58 -20.87
CA LEU A 285 -7.16 12.66 -19.85
C LEU A 285 -7.36 14.07 -19.30
N VAL A 286 -6.31 14.88 -19.29
CA VAL A 286 -6.32 16.23 -18.73
C VAL A 286 -6.79 17.22 -19.81
N ASP A 287 -7.78 18.07 -19.50
CA ASP A 287 -8.22 19.17 -20.38
C ASP A 287 -7.32 20.41 -20.24
N CYS A 288 -6.92 20.74 -19.01
CA CYS A 288 -6.07 21.88 -18.70
C CYS A 288 -4.87 21.44 -17.84
N PRO A 289 -3.62 21.82 -18.18
CA PRO A 289 -2.49 21.61 -17.27
C PRO A 289 -2.76 22.30 -15.93
N VAL A 290 -2.08 21.85 -14.86
CA VAL A 290 -2.16 22.56 -13.58
C VAL A 290 -1.55 23.94 -13.79
N GLU A 291 -2.28 25.01 -13.44
CA GLU A 291 -1.71 26.35 -13.42
C GLU A 291 -0.49 26.35 -12.48
N GLU A 292 0.66 26.79 -12.99
CA GLU A 292 1.94 26.76 -12.25
C GLU A 292 2.40 25.33 -11.87
N ALA A 293 2.19 24.33 -12.73
CA ALA A 293 2.58 22.93 -12.47
C ALA A 293 4.04 22.75 -11.97
N ASP A 294 4.99 23.54 -12.48
CA ASP A 294 6.39 23.50 -12.08
C ASP A 294 6.61 23.85 -10.59
N GLY A 295 5.72 24.66 -10.00
CA GLY A 295 5.77 25.05 -8.59
C GLY A 295 5.07 24.07 -7.64
N LEU A 296 4.27 23.13 -8.16
CA LEU A 296 3.46 22.23 -7.34
C LEU A 296 4.31 21.39 -6.35
N PRO A 297 5.46 20.79 -6.74
CA PRO A 297 6.31 20.06 -5.80
C PRO A 297 6.81 20.91 -4.62
N VAL A 298 7.12 22.18 -4.86
CA VAL A 298 7.59 23.12 -3.82
C VAL A 298 6.46 23.45 -2.84
N VAL A 299 5.27 23.74 -3.37
CA VAL A 299 4.09 24.08 -2.57
C VAL A 299 3.61 22.88 -1.76
N LEU A 300 3.61 21.68 -2.34
CA LEU A 300 3.36 20.44 -1.60
C LEU A 300 4.41 20.18 -0.52
N GLY A 301 5.69 20.44 -0.80
CA GLY A 301 6.77 20.31 0.18
C GLY A 301 6.53 21.18 1.40
N ALA A 302 6.15 22.45 1.17
CA ALA A 302 5.74 23.36 2.23
C ALA A 302 4.52 22.85 3.00
N TRP A 303 3.48 22.38 2.30
CA TRP A 303 2.29 21.86 2.94
C TRP A 303 2.59 20.66 3.85
N PHE A 304 3.35 19.66 3.37
CA PHE A 304 3.73 18.49 4.19
C PHE A 304 4.57 18.89 5.40
N ARG A 305 5.56 19.77 5.19
CA ARG A 305 6.40 20.31 6.26
C ARG A 305 5.53 20.92 7.38
N ASP A 306 4.56 21.74 7.02
CA ASP A 306 3.69 22.41 7.98
C ASP A 306 2.80 21.39 8.71
N GLN A 307 2.37 20.29 8.06
CA GLN A 307 1.64 19.22 8.74
C GLN A 307 2.48 18.53 9.82
N PHE A 308 3.76 18.23 9.55
CA PHE A 308 4.63 17.59 10.54
C PHE A 308 5.10 18.55 11.64
N LYS A 309 5.20 19.84 11.34
CA LYS A 309 5.70 20.88 12.25
C LYS A 309 4.63 21.39 13.21
N GLU A 310 3.44 21.67 12.69
CA GLU A 310 2.41 22.43 13.41
C GLU A 310 1.32 21.53 14.03
N ARG A 311 1.12 20.32 13.49
CA ARG A 311 0.05 19.42 13.94
C ARG A 311 0.56 18.32 14.86
N ARG A 312 -0.27 17.97 15.83
CA ARG A 312 -0.15 16.72 16.57
C ARG A 312 -0.85 15.61 15.80
N LEU A 313 -0.11 14.94 14.92
CA LEU A 313 -0.62 13.84 14.10
C LEU A 313 -0.89 12.59 14.93
N GLN A 314 -1.99 11.91 14.65
CA GLN A 314 -2.20 10.53 15.08
C GLN A 314 -1.27 9.59 14.29
N ASN A 315 -0.97 8.42 14.87
CA ASN A 315 -0.01 7.49 14.28
C ASN A 315 -0.40 7.06 12.85
N LEU A 316 -1.70 6.82 12.61
CA LEU A 316 -2.20 6.43 11.29
C LEU A 316 -2.13 7.58 10.26
N GLU A 317 -2.39 8.81 10.69
CA GLU A 317 -2.28 10.00 9.85
C GLU A 317 -0.82 10.22 9.45
N ALA A 318 0.09 10.18 10.43
CA ALA A 318 1.53 10.31 10.19
C ALA A 318 2.02 9.25 9.22
N LEU A 319 1.66 7.97 9.43
CA LEU A 319 2.01 6.90 8.51
C LEU A 319 1.44 7.14 7.11
N ASN A 320 0.19 7.59 7.00
CA ASN A 320 -0.41 7.88 5.70
C ASN A 320 0.34 9.00 4.95
N LEU A 321 0.74 10.07 5.63
CA LEU A 321 1.52 11.15 5.01
C LEU A 321 2.88 10.66 4.50
N LEU A 322 3.53 9.72 5.20
CA LEU A 322 4.77 9.09 4.72
C LEU A 322 4.55 8.29 3.44
N HIS A 323 3.45 7.53 3.36
CA HIS A 323 3.06 6.85 2.12
C HIS A 323 2.74 7.84 1.00
N CYS A 324 2.05 8.94 1.30
CA CYS A 324 1.76 9.99 0.32
C CYS A 324 3.04 10.59 -0.28
N LEU A 325 4.07 10.84 0.54
CA LEU A 325 5.39 11.29 0.07
C LEU A 325 6.07 10.21 -0.79
N MET A 326 6.01 8.94 -0.38
CA MET A 326 6.55 7.82 -1.15
C MET A 326 5.87 7.65 -2.52
N GLU A 327 4.55 7.79 -2.58
CA GLU A 327 3.78 7.67 -3.82
C GLU A 327 3.95 8.88 -4.74
N PHE A 328 4.13 10.09 -4.18
CA PHE A 328 4.52 11.26 -4.98
C PHE A 328 5.93 11.14 -5.54
N HIS A 329 6.84 10.49 -4.78
CA HIS A 329 8.18 10.10 -5.21
C HIS A 329 9.01 11.24 -5.83
N MET A 330 8.93 12.43 -5.23
CA MET A 330 9.70 13.60 -5.65
C MET A 330 10.66 14.06 -4.56
N GLU A 331 11.95 14.12 -4.92
CA GLU A 331 13.03 14.50 -4.01
C GLU A 331 12.86 15.93 -3.49
N ASP A 332 12.48 16.88 -4.35
CA ASP A 332 12.29 18.29 -4.00
C ASP A 332 11.25 18.47 -2.89
N THR A 333 10.11 17.79 -3.00
CA THR A 333 9.04 17.80 -1.99
C THR A 333 9.47 17.12 -0.71
N THR A 334 10.10 15.94 -0.82
CA THR A 334 10.46 15.10 0.33
C THR A 334 11.56 15.76 1.15
N SER A 335 12.54 16.40 0.50
CA SER A 335 13.64 17.12 1.13
C SER A 335 13.21 18.33 1.94
N VAL A 336 12.07 18.95 1.60
CA VAL A 336 11.49 20.07 2.37
C VAL A 336 10.71 19.56 3.58
N ALA A 337 10.02 18.42 3.46
CA ALA A 337 9.16 17.89 4.51
C ALA A 337 9.91 17.06 5.57
N ALA A 338 10.82 16.18 5.14
CA ALA A 338 11.49 15.20 5.98
C ALA A 338 12.28 15.79 7.18
N PRO A 339 12.91 16.98 7.07
CA PRO A 339 13.59 17.60 8.21
C PRO A 339 12.69 18.00 9.39
N GLU A 340 11.40 18.26 9.17
CA GLU A 340 10.49 18.58 10.29
C GLU A 340 9.96 17.33 11.02
N ILE A 341 10.23 16.13 10.49
CA ILE A 341 9.89 14.86 11.12
C ILE A 341 10.91 14.58 12.23
N LYS A 342 10.77 15.27 13.36
CA LYS A 342 11.69 15.14 14.52
C LYS A 342 11.38 13.94 15.38
N ARG A 343 10.13 13.51 15.42
CA ARG A 343 9.64 12.36 16.20
C ARG A 343 8.50 11.68 15.45
N LEU A 344 8.60 10.36 15.29
CA LEU A 344 7.54 9.53 14.72
C LEU A 344 7.13 8.49 15.77
N ASN A 345 5.88 8.58 16.25
CA ASN A 345 5.31 7.61 17.18
C ASN A 345 4.37 6.68 16.41
N LEU A 346 4.74 5.41 16.27
CA LEU A 346 3.90 4.38 15.64
C LEU A 346 3.52 3.28 16.64
N PHE A 347 3.53 3.60 17.94
CA PHE A 347 3.21 2.65 19.00
C PHE A 347 1.84 2.00 18.77
N LYS A 348 1.78 0.66 18.95
CA LYS A 348 0.59 -0.19 18.73
C LYS A 348 0.09 -0.27 17.28
N MET A 349 0.84 0.23 16.30
CA MET A 349 0.52 -0.01 14.89
C MET A 349 1.10 -1.34 14.42
N LYS A 350 0.36 -2.05 13.56
CA LYS A 350 0.89 -3.20 12.83
C LYS A 350 1.45 -2.71 11.51
N LEU A 351 2.77 -2.69 11.38
CA LEU A 351 3.45 -2.26 10.17
C LEU A 351 3.70 -3.43 9.23
N SER A 352 3.38 -3.21 7.97
CA SER A 352 3.73 -4.05 6.83
C SER A 352 5.10 -3.66 6.27
N VAL A 353 5.61 -4.43 5.32
CA VAL A 353 6.83 -4.07 4.58
C VAL A 353 6.61 -2.77 3.80
N VAL A 354 5.45 -2.59 3.19
CA VAL A 354 5.16 -1.37 2.41
C VAL A 354 5.21 -0.14 3.31
N ASP A 355 4.74 -0.26 4.56
CA ASP A 355 4.89 0.80 5.57
C ASP A 355 6.37 1.10 5.86
N CYS A 356 7.19 0.06 5.97
CA CYS A 356 8.62 0.20 6.19
C CYS A 356 9.35 0.81 4.98
N ALA A 357 8.96 0.47 3.76
CA ALA A 357 9.51 1.04 2.53
C ALA A 357 9.19 2.53 2.40
N ALA A 358 7.94 2.92 2.71
CA ALA A 358 7.54 4.33 2.71
C ALA A 358 8.31 5.14 3.77
N MET A 359 8.45 4.60 4.98
CA MET A 359 9.27 5.24 6.02
C MET A 359 10.73 5.38 5.56
N HIS A 360 11.33 4.31 5.06
CA HIS A 360 12.70 4.33 4.58
C HIS A 360 12.91 5.40 3.50
N TYR A 361 12.04 5.43 2.49
CA TYR A 361 12.10 6.42 1.42
C TYR A 361 12.05 7.85 1.93
N VAL A 362 11.18 8.18 2.89
CA VAL A 362 11.08 9.56 3.39
C VAL A 362 12.27 9.91 4.28
N LEU A 363 12.66 8.99 5.16
CA LEU A 363 13.63 9.26 6.20
C LEU A 363 15.06 9.39 5.69
N GLN A 364 15.38 8.85 4.51
CA GLN A 364 16.68 9.08 3.87
C GLN A 364 16.93 10.58 3.54
N PHE A 365 15.87 11.38 3.44
CA PHE A 365 15.95 12.83 3.22
C PHE A 365 15.99 13.65 4.52
N SER A 366 15.91 12.99 5.69
CA SER A 366 15.96 13.68 6.97
C SER A 366 17.41 13.78 7.49
N PRO A 367 17.87 14.96 7.94
CA PRO A 367 19.17 15.09 8.61
C PRO A 367 19.14 14.52 10.04
N HIS A 368 17.96 14.18 10.56
CA HIS A 368 17.78 13.69 11.91
C HIS A 368 17.85 12.17 11.97
N LYS A 369 18.75 11.63 12.80
CA LYS A 369 18.69 10.23 13.22
C LYS A 369 17.50 10.08 14.18
N LEU A 370 16.37 9.60 13.66
CA LEU A 370 15.11 9.52 14.42
C LEU A 370 15.20 8.55 15.61
N SER A 371 14.65 8.93 16.76
CA SER A 371 14.42 8.03 17.91
C SER A 371 13.13 7.21 17.71
N TYR A 372 13.18 6.09 17.00
CA TYR A 372 11.99 5.25 16.71
C TYR A 372 11.56 4.49 17.96
N CYS A 373 10.29 4.47 18.37
CA CYS A 373 9.85 3.69 19.54
C CYS A 373 8.62 2.80 19.26
N LYS A 374 8.83 1.49 19.41
CA LYS A 374 7.89 0.40 19.77
C LYS A 374 6.87 -0.25 18.79
N SER A 375 7.00 -1.59 18.75
CA SER A 375 6.03 -2.70 18.64
C SER A 375 5.61 -3.20 17.25
N PHE A 376 6.45 -4.04 16.63
CA PHE A 376 5.95 -5.04 15.67
C PHE A 376 5.07 -6.05 16.42
N THR A 377 3.77 -6.15 16.12
CA THR A 377 2.91 -7.26 16.59
C THR A 377 2.26 -7.94 15.40
N GLY A 378 3.01 -8.83 14.75
CA GLY A 378 2.49 -9.63 13.64
C GLY A 378 2.92 -11.09 13.73
N ARG A 379 1.96 -12.03 13.63
CA ARG A 379 2.28 -13.36 13.13
C ARG A 379 2.53 -13.22 11.62
N CYS A 380 3.77 -12.96 11.24
CA CYS A 380 4.16 -12.89 9.84
C CYS A 380 5.23 -13.94 9.56
N PHE A 381 4.80 -15.11 9.07
CA PHE A 381 5.69 -16.10 8.47
C PHE A 381 6.46 -15.52 7.26
N PHE A 382 5.93 -14.47 6.62
CA PHE A 382 6.48 -13.85 5.40
C PHE A 382 7.58 -12.80 5.63
N LEU A 383 7.89 -12.44 6.88
CA LEU A 383 8.89 -11.40 7.16
C LEU A 383 10.35 -11.89 7.01
N LYS A 384 10.60 -13.19 6.81
CA LYS A 384 11.95 -13.79 6.90
C LYS A 384 12.96 -13.25 5.87
N VAL A 385 12.52 -12.89 4.66
CA VAL A 385 13.41 -12.46 3.56
C VAL A 385 13.53 -10.93 3.47
N VAL A 386 12.45 -10.21 3.74
CA VAL A 386 12.38 -8.76 3.55
C VAL A 386 12.92 -7.99 4.76
N THR A 387 12.88 -8.60 5.95
CA THR A 387 13.51 -8.02 7.12
C THR A 387 14.99 -7.78 6.90
N THR A 388 15.78 -8.69 6.36
CA THR A 388 17.25 -8.53 6.32
C THR A 388 17.75 -7.33 5.51
N LYS A 389 17.17 -6.99 4.35
CA LYS A 389 17.63 -5.83 3.54
C LYS A 389 17.07 -4.51 4.05
N LEU A 390 15.76 -4.46 4.29
CA LEU A 390 15.08 -3.24 4.74
C LEU A 390 15.45 -2.89 6.19
N PHE A 391 15.63 -3.89 7.05
CA PHE A 391 16.13 -3.70 8.43
C PHE A 391 17.56 -3.17 8.44
N ARG A 392 18.45 -3.71 7.58
CA ARG A 392 19.84 -3.21 7.46
C ARG A 392 19.87 -1.76 7.02
N SER A 393 19.06 -1.40 6.03
CA SER A 393 18.96 -0.03 5.53
C SER A 393 18.28 0.94 6.51
N LEU A 394 17.27 0.48 7.28
CA LEU A 394 16.67 1.25 8.38
C LEU A 394 17.65 1.43 9.55
N CYS A 395 18.51 0.44 9.81
CA CYS A 395 19.58 0.51 10.79
C CYS A 395 20.62 1.57 10.40
N ASP A 396 20.96 1.74 9.12
CA ASP A 396 22.03 2.65 8.73
C ASP A 396 21.70 4.15 8.91
N ASN A 397 20.41 4.52 9.01
CA ASN A 397 19.96 5.92 8.99
C ASN A 397 19.24 6.44 10.26
N VAL A 398 19.06 5.64 11.32
CA VAL A 398 18.10 5.96 12.40
C VAL A 398 18.62 5.61 13.79
N LEU A 399 18.36 6.46 14.79
CA LEU A 399 18.62 6.20 16.21
C LEU A 399 17.52 5.29 16.77
N LEU A 400 17.60 3.99 16.54
CA LEU A 400 16.45 3.11 16.80
C LEU A 400 16.27 2.85 18.32
N VAL A 401 15.10 3.14 18.88
CA VAL A 401 14.56 2.46 20.08
C VAL A 401 13.72 1.27 19.60
N CYS A 402 14.39 0.20 19.20
CA CYS A 402 13.71 -0.94 18.60
C CYS A 402 12.91 -1.67 19.67
N SER A 403 11.59 -1.78 19.52
CA SER A 403 10.85 -2.74 20.32
C SER A 403 10.07 -3.72 19.49
N MET A 404 10.44 -4.99 19.58
CA MET A 404 9.79 -6.07 18.85
C MET A 404 8.84 -6.85 19.75
N CYS A 405 8.01 -6.14 20.52
CA CYS A 405 7.09 -6.79 21.44
C CYS A 405 6.02 -7.59 20.72
N GLY A 406 5.97 -8.93 20.91
CA GLY A 406 4.86 -9.77 20.43
C GLY A 406 4.99 -10.31 19.01
N ASN A 407 6.22 -10.47 18.51
CA ASN A 407 6.48 -11.18 17.25
C ASN A 407 6.83 -12.64 17.51
N ASN A 408 6.33 -13.53 16.65
CA ASN A 408 6.80 -14.91 16.58
C ASN A 408 7.91 -15.02 15.53
N LEU A 409 9.04 -14.33 15.75
CA LEU A 409 10.18 -14.29 14.81
C LEU A 409 10.78 -15.68 14.54
N GLY A 410 10.53 -16.63 15.45
CA GLY A 410 11.15 -17.94 15.43
C GLY A 410 12.66 -17.85 15.70
N PRO A 411 13.35 -19.00 15.77
CA PRO A 411 14.77 -19.05 16.11
C PRO A 411 15.66 -18.37 15.06
N GLU A 412 15.34 -18.52 13.77
CA GLU A 412 16.18 -17.97 12.70
C GLU A 412 16.00 -16.45 12.52
N GLY A 413 14.78 -15.91 12.68
CA GLY A 413 14.56 -14.46 12.60
C GLY A 413 15.26 -13.69 13.72
N VAL A 414 15.44 -14.33 14.88
CA VAL A 414 16.20 -13.80 16.01
C VAL A 414 17.70 -13.89 15.74
N LEU A 415 18.18 -14.94 15.09
CA LEU A 415 19.59 -15.06 14.70
C LEU A 415 20.01 -13.97 13.71
N GLU A 416 19.18 -13.70 12.71
CA GLU A 416 19.42 -12.62 11.74
C GLU A 416 19.41 -11.24 12.39
N LEU A 417 18.55 -11.02 13.38
CA LEU A 417 18.55 -9.79 14.18
C LEU A 417 19.90 -9.59 14.87
N TRP A 418 20.48 -10.65 15.47
CA TRP A 418 21.79 -10.57 16.12
C TRP A 418 22.90 -10.27 15.12
N ASN A 419 22.91 -10.93 13.97
CA ASN A 419 23.88 -10.68 12.90
C ASN A 419 23.82 -9.22 12.40
N ALA A 420 22.61 -8.66 12.27
CA ALA A 420 22.41 -7.28 11.87
C ALA A 420 22.89 -6.28 12.95
N LEU A 421 22.71 -6.61 14.23
CA LEU A 421 23.14 -5.78 15.35
C LEU A 421 24.65 -5.88 15.62
N GLU A 422 25.32 -6.95 15.21
CA GLU A 422 26.76 -7.16 15.45
C GLU A 422 27.64 -5.97 14.98
N HIS A 423 27.28 -5.36 13.85
CA HIS A 423 28.03 -4.25 13.24
C HIS A 423 27.26 -2.93 13.28
N ASN A 424 26.16 -2.87 14.03
CA ASN A 424 25.31 -1.70 14.07
C ASN A 424 25.92 -0.58 14.93
N ALA A 425 25.97 0.64 14.37
CA ALA A 425 26.52 1.84 15.02
C ALA A 425 25.48 2.94 15.28
N THR A 426 24.19 2.60 15.32
CA THR A 426 23.10 3.58 15.32
C THR A 426 21.99 3.30 16.34
N VAL A 427 21.75 2.04 16.71
CA VAL A 427 20.75 1.62 17.70
C VAL A 427 21.28 1.91 19.11
N GLU A 428 20.56 2.75 19.87
CA GLU A 428 20.95 3.14 21.24
C GLU A 428 20.13 2.43 22.32
N GLU A 429 18.91 1.98 22.01
CA GLU A 429 18.07 1.22 22.95
C GLU A 429 17.32 0.09 22.23
N LEU A 430 17.25 -1.09 22.85
CA LEU A 430 16.58 -2.26 22.28
C LEU A 430 15.69 -2.93 23.35
N TYR A 431 14.38 -3.01 23.06
CA TYR A 431 13.33 -3.54 23.93
C TYR A 431 12.67 -4.77 23.29
N LEU A 432 13.10 -5.98 23.62
CA LEU A 432 12.55 -7.19 23.03
C LEU A 432 11.53 -7.84 23.98
N ASP A 433 10.30 -8.09 23.51
CA ASP A 433 9.40 -9.01 24.20
C ASP A 433 9.64 -10.39 23.61
N ILE A 434 10.23 -11.27 24.42
CA ILE A 434 10.69 -12.58 23.99
C ILE A 434 9.51 -13.54 24.11
N THR A 435 8.68 -13.58 23.07
CA THR A 435 7.68 -14.63 22.90
C THR A 435 8.13 -15.58 21.78
N GLY A 436 8.43 -16.85 22.12
CA GLY A 436 8.74 -17.90 21.14
C GLY A 436 10.22 -18.10 20.80
N ILE A 437 11.15 -17.61 21.63
CA ILE A 437 12.59 -17.91 21.46
C ILE A 437 12.89 -19.31 22.03
N THR A 438 13.55 -20.14 21.22
CA THR A 438 14.17 -21.40 21.67
C THR A 438 15.65 -21.16 21.96
N GLU A 439 16.32 -22.10 22.66
CA GLU A 439 17.76 -22.03 22.97
C GLU A 439 18.62 -21.65 21.75
N ARG A 440 18.27 -22.20 20.58
CA ARG A 440 18.88 -21.93 19.28
C ARG A 440 18.85 -20.45 18.85
N GLY A 441 17.78 -19.72 19.19
CA GLY A 441 17.65 -18.29 18.89
C GLY A 441 18.53 -17.41 19.78
N THR A 442 19.09 -17.95 20.86
CA THR A 442 19.96 -17.21 21.80
C THR A 442 21.45 -17.51 21.67
N GLU A 443 21.85 -18.51 20.87
CA GLU A 443 23.23 -18.99 20.81
C GLU A 443 24.27 -17.92 20.43
N ASN A 444 23.92 -16.99 19.53
CA ASN A 444 24.87 -15.99 19.04
C ASN A 444 24.70 -14.59 19.65
N ILE A 445 23.71 -14.37 20.52
CA ILE A 445 23.43 -13.03 21.06
C ILE A 445 24.66 -12.43 21.77
N VAL A 446 25.34 -13.25 22.58
CA VAL A 446 26.50 -12.83 23.38
C VAL A 446 27.67 -12.48 22.48
N ASN A 447 27.92 -13.30 21.45
CA ASN A 447 29.01 -13.06 20.50
C ASN A 447 28.74 -11.82 19.63
N CYS A 448 27.52 -11.65 19.11
CA CYS A 448 27.17 -10.49 18.30
C CYS A 448 27.20 -9.20 19.11
N LEU A 449 26.63 -9.19 20.32
CA LEU A 449 26.63 -8.00 21.17
C LEU A 449 27.99 -7.69 21.78
N SER A 450 28.87 -8.68 21.98
CA SER A 450 30.26 -8.41 22.40
C SER A 450 31.05 -7.58 21.39
N LYS A 451 30.61 -7.58 20.12
CA LYS A 451 31.18 -6.78 19.04
C LYS A 451 30.43 -5.46 18.81
N ASN A 452 29.23 -5.32 19.39
CA ASN A 452 28.48 -4.08 19.35
C ASN A 452 29.02 -3.12 20.42
N THR A 453 29.46 -1.94 19.99
CA THR A 453 30.10 -0.97 20.90
C THR A 453 29.13 0.00 21.58
N LEU A 454 27.84 -0.04 21.23
CA LEU A 454 26.83 0.92 21.70
C LEU A 454 25.85 0.34 22.72
N LEU A 455 25.52 -0.95 22.62
CA LEU A 455 24.53 -1.62 23.46
C LEU A 455 25.22 -2.45 24.57
N ASP A 456 24.87 -2.21 25.85
CA ASP A 456 25.29 -3.06 26.98
C ASP A 456 24.13 -3.91 27.48
N LEU A 457 24.35 -5.21 27.55
CA LEU A 457 23.55 -6.09 28.39
C LEU A 457 24.25 -6.18 29.73
N GLY A 458 23.75 -5.46 30.75
CA GLY A 458 24.25 -5.63 32.11
C GLY A 458 24.32 -7.12 32.46
N LYS A 459 25.45 -7.58 33.02
CA LYS A 459 25.77 -9.01 33.27
C LYS A 459 24.61 -9.83 33.88
N ALA A 460 23.77 -9.21 34.70
CA ALA A 460 22.59 -9.84 35.30
C ALA A 460 21.46 -10.22 34.31
N GLU A 461 21.32 -9.52 33.18
CA GLU A 461 20.36 -9.88 32.11
C GLU A 461 20.89 -11.03 31.24
N LEU A 462 22.21 -11.09 31.00
CA LEU A 462 22.89 -12.20 30.30
C LEU A 462 22.79 -13.52 31.08
N GLU A 463 22.92 -13.48 32.40
CA GLU A 463 22.74 -14.66 33.25
C GLU A 463 21.29 -15.14 33.30
N LYS A 464 20.30 -14.23 33.27
CA LYS A 464 18.87 -14.58 33.13
C LYS A 464 18.54 -15.22 31.78
N MET A 465 19.30 -14.92 30.72
CA MET A 465 19.13 -15.51 29.39
C MET A 465 19.67 -16.94 29.31
N ARG A 466 20.73 -17.28 30.05
CA ARG A 466 21.23 -18.67 30.14
C ARG A 466 20.29 -19.60 30.91
N SER A 467 19.34 -19.06 31.67
CA SER A 467 18.44 -19.83 32.55
C SER A 467 17.00 -19.96 32.03
N VAL A 468 16.74 -19.77 30.74
CA VAL A 468 15.36 -19.65 30.21
C VAL A 468 14.69 -21.04 30.04
N GLU A 469 13.96 -21.45 31.06
CA GLU A 469 12.75 -22.28 30.88
C GLU A 469 11.58 -21.39 30.37
N ALA A 470 10.68 -22.00 29.60
CA ALA A 470 9.69 -21.43 28.69
C ALA A 470 8.59 -20.49 29.27
N GLY A 471 8.95 -19.50 30.07
CA GLY A 471 8.05 -18.45 30.56
C GLY A 471 8.43 -17.08 30.01
N GLY A 472 7.53 -16.43 29.25
CA GLY A 472 7.75 -15.13 28.62
C GLY A 472 8.32 -14.09 29.59
N LYS A 473 9.55 -13.64 29.32
CA LYS A 473 10.22 -12.54 30.01
C LYS A 473 10.52 -11.42 29.02
N ARG A 474 10.44 -10.18 29.50
CA ARG A 474 10.82 -8.98 28.74
C ARG A 474 12.31 -8.70 28.94
N LEU A 475 13.01 -8.43 27.84
CA LEU A 475 14.42 -8.05 27.85
C LEU A 475 14.54 -6.55 27.57
N MET A 476 15.36 -5.85 28.35
CA MET A 476 15.68 -4.44 28.11
C MET A 476 17.20 -4.26 28.00
N VAL A 477 17.65 -3.68 26.89
CA VAL A 477 19.08 -3.40 26.62
C VAL A 477 19.25 -1.90 26.49
N HIS A 478 20.21 -1.34 27.21
CA HIS A 478 20.47 0.10 27.27
C HIS A 478 21.89 0.41 26.77
N LYS A 479 22.10 1.67 26.38
CA LYS A 479 23.40 2.21 25.97
C LYS A 479 24.47 2.05 27.06
N MET A 480 25.71 1.70 26.69
CA MET A 480 26.87 1.87 27.59
C MET A 480 27.03 3.36 27.89
N ILE A 481 26.66 3.79 29.10
CA ILE A 481 27.05 5.11 29.59
C ILE A 481 28.47 4.94 30.14
N SER A 482 29.47 5.30 29.33
CA SER A 482 30.84 5.46 29.81
C SER A 482 30.85 6.56 30.87
N GLY A 483 31.17 6.20 32.12
CA GLY A 483 31.49 7.15 33.18
C GLY A 483 32.82 7.85 32.96
#